data_AF-A0A914W3D0-F1
#
_entry.id   AF-A0A914W3D0-F1
#
_cell.length_a   1.000
_cell.length_b   1.000
_cell.length_c   1.000
_cell.angle_alpha   90.00
_cell.angle_beta   90.00
_cell.angle_gamma   90.00
#
_symmetry.space_group_name_H-M   'P 1'
#
loop_
_entity.id
_entity.type
_entity.pdbx_description
1 polymer ?
#
loop_
_entity_poly.entity_id
_entity_poly.type
_entity_poly.pdbx_seq_one_letter_code
_entity_poly.pdbx_strand_id
1 'polypeptide(L)'
;MKTVLAFILAIVGVVSGDLKDLGFQNYNCPGLMGPSTTVPTTAHSVRPADIKVIGALGDSLTAANGAGATNLDGMRNEYRGMAFPIGGDPSLETHVTLANILLKYNSKLFGQSRGIGTQTMWSQAQLNAAVSGAKSSGLAGQALDLVHKIQTHPQ
;
A
#
# COMPACT_ATOMS: atom_id res chain seq x y z
N MET A 1 11.69 -44.99 36.02
CA MET A 1 11.76 -43.54 35.68
C MET A 1 12.08 -43.39 34.20
N LYS A 2 11.07 -43.38 33.32
CA LYS A 2 11.18 -42.95 31.91
C LYS A 2 9.81 -42.43 31.47
N THR A 3 9.58 -41.14 31.65
CA THR A 3 8.40 -40.43 31.15
C THR A 3 8.70 -40.03 29.72
N VAL A 4 8.04 -40.64 28.74
CA VAL A 4 8.13 -40.24 27.33
C VAL A 4 7.09 -39.16 27.09
N LEU A 5 7.53 -37.92 26.89
CA LEU A 5 6.68 -36.79 26.56
C LEU A 5 6.39 -36.84 25.06
N ALA A 6 5.18 -37.25 24.69
CA ALA A 6 4.72 -37.22 23.30
C ALA A 6 4.37 -35.78 22.92
N PHE A 7 5.23 -35.14 22.12
CA PHE A 7 4.86 -33.91 21.42
C PHE A 7 3.87 -34.27 20.31
N ILE A 8 2.60 -33.95 20.53
CA ILE A 8 1.58 -34.02 19.47
C ILE A 8 1.87 -32.87 18.51
N LEU A 9 2.52 -33.18 17.40
CA LEU A 9 2.61 -32.29 16.26
C LEU A 9 1.22 -32.27 15.60
N ALA A 10 0.39 -31.30 15.97
CA ALA A 10 -0.83 -31.03 15.24
C ALA A 10 -0.45 -30.54 13.84
N ILE A 11 -0.45 -31.44 12.86
CA ILE A 11 -0.41 -31.08 11.45
C ILE A 11 -1.75 -30.39 11.18
N VAL A 12 -1.76 -29.06 11.28
CA VAL A 12 -2.84 -28.25 10.72
C VAL A 12 -2.71 -28.46 9.21
N GLY A 13 -3.60 -29.27 8.65
CA GLY A 13 -3.73 -29.37 7.20
C GLY A 13 -3.95 -27.96 6.67
N VAL A 14 -2.95 -27.41 5.98
CA VAL A 14 -3.08 -26.14 5.29
C VAL A 14 -4.09 -26.40 4.19
N VAL A 15 -5.31 -25.90 4.38
CA VAL A 15 -6.28 -25.86 3.30
C VAL A 15 -5.68 -24.90 2.27
N SER A 16 -5.16 -25.45 1.17
CA SER A 16 -4.70 -24.72 0.00
C SER A 16 -5.88 -24.07 -0.72
N GLY A 17 -6.56 -23.15 -0.04
CA GLY A 17 -7.45 -22.20 -0.68
C GLY A 17 -6.65 -20.94 -0.94
N ASP A 18 -6.40 -20.63 -2.22
CA ASP A 18 -5.89 -19.31 -2.57
C ASP A 18 -6.88 -18.27 -2.01
N LEU A 19 -6.41 -17.45 -1.07
CA LEU A 19 -7.19 -16.31 -0.58
C LEU A 19 -7.41 -15.38 -1.77
N LYS A 20 -8.67 -15.29 -2.21
CA LYS A 20 -9.04 -14.43 -3.33
C LYS A 20 -8.79 -12.98 -2.93
N ASP A 21 -8.01 -12.28 -3.75
CA ASP A 21 -7.76 -10.86 -3.59
C ASP A 21 -9.06 -10.05 -3.72
N LEU A 22 -9.16 -8.97 -2.94
CA LEU A 22 -10.35 -8.13 -2.84
C LEU A 22 -10.24 -6.96 -3.82
N GLY A 23 -10.82 -7.15 -5.01
CA GLY A 23 -11.01 -6.12 -6.03
C GLY A 23 -12.45 -5.60 -6.09
N PHE A 24 -12.65 -4.44 -6.74
CA PHE A 24 -13.97 -3.84 -6.99
C PHE A 24 -14.21 -3.65 -8.49
N GLN A 25 -14.82 -4.66 -9.11
CA GLN A 25 -15.22 -4.60 -10.52
C GLN A 25 -16.32 -3.57 -10.78
N ASN A 26 -16.21 -2.84 -11.89
CA ASN A 26 -17.18 -1.82 -12.30
C ASN A 26 -17.43 -0.73 -11.24
N TYR A 27 -16.46 -0.47 -10.36
CA TYR A 27 -16.59 0.58 -9.35
C TYR A 27 -16.93 1.92 -10.01
N ASN A 28 -18.02 2.55 -9.59
CA ASN A 28 -18.40 3.88 -10.07
C ASN A 28 -19.03 4.66 -8.92
N CYS A 29 -18.80 5.96 -8.90
CA CYS A 29 -19.31 6.88 -7.90
C CYS A 29 -19.59 8.23 -8.59
N PRO A 30 -20.71 8.32 -9.32
CA PRO A 30 -21.02 9.49 -10.13
C PRO A 30 -21.21 10.73 -9.26
N GLY A 31 -20.69 11.87 -9.74
CA GLY A 31 -20.91 13.19 -9.13
C GLY A 31 -20.04 13.55 -7.92
N LEU A 32 -19.56 12.57 -7.14
CA LEU A 32 -18.76 12.83 -5.93
C LEU A 32 -17.26 12.71 -6.14
N MET A 33 -16.81 11.77 -6.99
CA MET A 33 -15.39 11.47 -7.17
C MET A 33 -14.73 12.20 -8.35
N GLY A 34 -15.52 12.87 -9.20
CA GLY A 34 -15.01 13.61 -10.36
C GLY A 34 -14.25 14.90 -10.00
N PRO A 35 -13.51 15.49 -10.95
CA PRO A 35 -12.73 16.70 -10.71
C PRO A 35 -13.61 17.89 -10.32
N SER A 36 -13.05 18.80 -9.55
CA SER A 36 -13.68 20.10 -9.30
C SER A 36 -13.66 20.96 -10.56
N THR A 37 -14.66 21.84 -10.69
CA THR A 37 -14.74 22.78 -11.82
C THR A 37 -13.63 23.83 -11.78
N THR A 38 -13.12 24.13 -10.59
CA THR A 38 -12.01 25.04 -10.33
C THR A 38 -11.07 24.41 -9.33
N VAL A 39 -9.80 24.86 -9.31
CA VAL A 39 -8.82 24.34 -8.35
C VAL A 39 -9.28 24.72 -6.94
N PRO A 40 -9.49 23.74 -6.04
CA PRO A 40 -9.96 24.00 -4.69
C PRO A 40 -8.92 24.80 -3.90
N THR A 41 -9.38 25.82 -3.18
CA THR A 41 -8.55 26.68 -2.32
C THR A 41 -8.62 26.30 -0.84
N THR A 42 -9.55 25.42 -0.47
CA THR A 42 -9.74 24.93 0.90
C THR A 42 -9.86 23.41 0.92
N ALA A 43 -9.46 22.78 2.02
CA ALA A 43 -9.58 21.33 2.19
C ALA A 43 -11.03 20.83 2.07
N HIS A 44 -12.02 21.63 2.50
CA HIS A 44 -13.44 21.28 2.40
C HIS A 44 -13.97 21.21 0.96
N SER A 45 -13.30 21.89 0.02
CA SER A 45 -13.66 21.89 -1.41
C SER A 45 -12.92 20.84 -2.23
N VAL A 46 -11.89 20.18 -1.67
CA VAL A 46 -11.09 19.18 -2.40
C VAL A 46 -11.95 17.96 -2.70
N ARG A 47 -12.04 17.61 -3.97
CA ARG A 47 -12.61 16.33 -4.42
C ARG A 47 -11.51 15.30 -4.63
N PRO A 48 -11.82 14.00 -4.58
CA PRO A 48 -10.83 12.93 -4.76
C PRO A 48 -10.01 13.06 -6.05
N ALA A 49 -10.62 13.44 -7.18
CA ALA A 49 -9.89 13.68 -8.44
C ALA A 49 -8.96 14.91 -8.42
N ASP A 50 -9.11 15.83 -7.47
CA ASP A 50 -8.22 17.00 -7.34
C ASP A 50 -6.89 16.63 -6.64
N ILE A 51 -6.82 15.45 -6.00
CA ILE A 51 -5.62 14.96 -5.32
C ILE A 51 -4.60 14.55 -6.38
N LYS A 52 -3.47 15.27 -6.42
CA LYS A 52 -2.39 15.05 -7.41
C LYS A 52 -1.27 14.15 -6.91
N VAL A 53 -1.05 14.14 -5.59
CA VAL A 53 0.05 13.41 -4.95
C VAL A 53 -0.50 12.58 -3.82
N ILE A 54 -0.03 11.34 -3.71
CA ILE A 54 -0.26 10.48 -2.56
C ILE A 54 1.09 10.05 -1.97
N GLY A 55 1.18 10.05 -0.64
CA GLY A 55 2.37 9.66 0.11
C GLY A 55 1.97 8.89 1.36
N ALA A 56 2.83 8.00 1.85
CA ALA A 56 2.54 7.21 3.05
C ALA A 56 3.76 7.08 3.94
N LEU A 57 3.54 7.20 5.25
CA LEU A 57 4.49 6.92 6.32
C LEU A 57 3.90 5.81 7.19
N GLY A 58 4.74 4.99 7.81
CA GLY A 58 4.29 3.93 8.70
C GLY A 58 5.30 2.82 8.90
N ASP A 59 4.79 1.65 9.23
CA ASP A 59 5.56 0.45 9.53
C ASP A 59 5.38 -0.63 8.45
N SER A 60 5.56 -1.90 8.84
CA SER A 60 5.42 -3.05 7.97
C SER A 60 4.02 -3.20 7.35
N LEU A 61 2.97 -2.70 8.02
CA LEU A 61 1.60 -2.75 7.47
C LEU A 61 1.45 -1.78 6.29
N THR A 62 1.98 -0.57 6.44
CA THR A 62 2.00 0.44 5.36
C THR A 62 2.95 0.04 4.22
N ALA A 63 3.96 -0.78 4.50
CA ALA A 63 4.83 -1.40 3.49
C ALA A 63 4.22 -2.67 2.83
N ALA A 64 3.04 -3.12 3.28
CA ALA A 64 2.40 -4.36 2.83
C ALA A 64 3.31 -5.59 2.94
N ASN A 65 3.99 -5.74 4.08
CA ASN A 65 4.83 -6.90 4.35
C ASN A 65 4.00 -8.19 4.33
N GLY A 66 4.36 -9.11 3.45
CA GLY A 66 3.69 -10.40 3.27
C GLY A 66 2.32 -10.34 2.57
N ALA A 67 1.86 -9.20 2.07
CA ALA A 67 0.50 -9.06 1.53
C ALA A 67 0.19 -9.99 0.34
N GLY A 68 1.18 -10.27 -0.51
CA GLY A 68 1.08 -11.21 -1.63
C GLY A 68 1.81 -12.52 -1.41
N ALA A 69 2.06 -12.92 -0.16
CA ALA A 69 2.86 -14.11 0.15
C ALA A 69 2.05 -15.40 -0.05
N THR A 70 2.60 -16.33 -0.84
CA THR A 70 2.06 -17.69 -1.02
C THR A 70 2.84 -18.75 -0.23
N ASN A 71 3.94 -18.34 0.41
CA ASN A 71 4.80 -19.20 1.23
C ASN A 71 5.49 -18.38 2.34
N LEU A 72 6.15 -19.07 3.27
CA LEU A 72 6.82 -18.44 4.42
C LEU A 72 7.95 -17.49 4.01
N ASP A 73 8.63 -17.74 2.89
CA ASP A 73 9.69 -16.86 2.40
C ASP A 73 9.11 -15.51 1.92
N GLY A 74 7.96 -15.55 1.25
CA GLY A 74 7.22 -14.37 0.83
C GLY A 74 6.75 -13.50 1.99
N MET A 75 6.59 -14.03 3.21
CA MET A 75 6.19 -13.23 4.37
C MET A 75 7.23 -12.16 4.77
N ARG A 76 8.46 -12.26 4.28
CA ARG A 76 9.54 -11.28 4.51
C ARG A 76 9.62 -10.19 3.44
N ASN A 77 8.80 -10.31 2.39
CA ASN A 77 8.78 -9.38 1.27
C ASN A 77 7.81 -8.23 1.54
N GLU A 78 8.20 -7.02 1.15
CA GLU A 78 7.37 -5.82 1.22
C GLU A 78 6.66 -5.59 -0.11
N TYR A 79 5.39 -5.99 -0.21
CA TYR A 79 4.57 -5.88 -1.42
C TYR A 79 3.99 -4.47 -1.55
N ARG A 80 4.86 -3.47 -1.70
CA ARG A 80 4.45 -2.05 -1.70
C ARG A 80 3.39 -1.72 -2.74
N GLY A 81 3.36 -2.43 -3.87
CA GLY A 81 2.28 -2.33 -4.85
C GLY A 81 0.89 -2.62 -4.30
N MET A 82 0.78 -3.47 -3.29
CA MET A 82 -0.47 -3.90 -2.63
C MET A 82 -0.72 -3.18 -1.30
N ALA A 83 0.04 -2.12 -0.98
CA ALA A 83 -0.17 -1.37 0.24
C ALA A 83 -1.53 -0.65 0.20
N PHE A 84 -2.45 -0.99 1.09
CA PHE A 84 -3.77 -0.32 1.18
C PHE A 84 -3.71 1.22 1.05
N PRO A 85 -2.82 1.95 1.75
CA PRO A 85 -2.84 3.42 1.68
C PRO A 85 -2.29 4.02 0.38
N ILE A 86 -1.47 3.31 -0.40
CA ILE A 86 -0.71 3.96 -1.50
C ILE A 86 -0.31 3.03 -2.67
N GLY A 87 -0.50 1.73 -2.54
CA GLY A 87 -0.13 0.75 -3.56
C GLY A 87 -0.97 0.89 -4.82
N GLY A 88 -0.33 0.84 -5.99
CA GLY A 88 -0.98 0.98 -7.29
C GLY A 88 -1.09 -0.33 -8.08
N ASP A 89 -0.86 -1.48 -7.44
CA ASP A 89 -0.87 -2.80 -8.08
C ASP A 89 -1.80 -3.80 -7.36
N PRO A 90 -2.44 -4.71 -8.10
CA PRO A 90 -2.90 -4.56 -9.50
C PRO A 90 -3.92 -3.40 -9.62
N SER A 91 -4.80 -3.40 -10.63
CA SER A 91 -5.84 -2.36 -10.75
C SER A 91 -6.93 -2.49 -9.66
N LEU A 92 -7.77 -1.47 -9.52
CA LEU A 92 -8.88 -1.45 -8.56
C LEU A 92 -9.81 -2.66 -8.68
N GLU A 93 -10.00 -3.16 -9.90
CA GLU A 93 -10.87 -4.30 -10.21
C GLU A 93 -10.36 -5.61 -9.59
N THR A 94 -9.07 -5.69 -9.27
CA THR A 94 -8.41 -6.87 -8.71
C THR A 94 -7.96 -6.66 -7.27
N HIS A 95 -7.50 -5.45 -6.92
CA HIS A 95 -7.00 -5.12 -5.58
C HIS A 95 -7.37 -3.70 -5.18
N VAL A 96 -8.13 -3.58 -4.09
CA VAL A 96 -8.58 -2.29 -3.57
C VAL A 96 -7.49 -1.64 -2.71
N THR A 97 -7.02 -0.49 -3.16
CA THR A 97 -6.20 0.44 -2.37
C THR A 97 -6.76 1.85 -2.52
N LEU A 98 -6.38 2.74 -1.60
CA LEU A 98 -6.72 4.16 -1.71
C LEU A 98 -6.15 4.77 -3.00
N ALA A 99 -4.91 4.42 -3.38
CA ALA A 99 -4.31 4.89 -4.63
C ALA A 99 -5.08 4.39 -5.87
N ASN A 100 -5.51 3.14 -5.92
CA ASN A 100 -6.28 2.59 -7.04
C ASN A 100 -7.66 3.24 -7.18
N ILE A 101 -8.32 3.56 -6.06
CA ILE A 101 -9.56 4.33 -6.07
C ILE A 101 -9.31 5.72 -6.68
N LEU A 102 -8.26 6.43 -6.24
CA LEU A 102 -7.92 7.75 -6.76
C LEU A 102 -7.50 7.72 -8.23
N LEU A 103 -6.71 6.74 -8.64
CA LEU A 103 -6.27 6.54 -10.02
C LEU A 103 -7.43 6.41 -11.01
N LYS A 104 -8.57 5.87 -10.56
CA LYS A 104 -9.78 5.78 -11.38
C LYS A 104 -10.33 7.15 -11.79
N TYR A 105 -10.18 8.16 -10.93
CA TYR A 105 -10.73 9.50 -11.16
C TYR A 105 -9.66 10.55 -11.48
N ASN A 106 -8.39 10.24 -11.20
CA ASN A 106 -7.24 11.02 -11.60
C ASN A 106 -6.12 10.08 -12.09
N SER A 107 -6.05 9.85 -13.41
CA SER A 107 -5.01 9.02 -14.03
C SER A 107 -3.59 9.62 -13.92
N LYS A 108 -3.46 10.87 -13.50
CA LYS A 108 -2.19 11.57 -13.29
C LYS A 108 -1.74 11.58 -11.82
N LEU A 109 -2.36 10.77 -10.95
CA LEU A 109 -1.93 10.63 -9.57
C LEU A 109 -0.46 10.19 -9.51
N PHE A 110 0.34 10.92 -8.74
CA PHE A 110 1.76 10.67 -8.54
C PHE A 110 2.05 10.13 -7.13
N GLY A 111 2.98 9.20 -7.02
CA GLY A 111 3.55 8.71 -5.76
C GLY A 111 3.09 7.32 -5.32
N GLN A 112 2.16 6.71 -6.02
CA GLN A 112 1.69 5.34 -5.80
C GLN A 112 2.85 4.34 -5.87
N SER A 113 2.95 3.45 -4.87
CA SER A 113 4.00 2.43 -4.84
C SER A 113 3.66 1.23 -5.72
N ARG A 114 4.66 0.48 -6.16
CA ARG A 114 4.55 -0.67 -7.07
C ARG A 114 5.48 -1.81 -6.66
N GLY A 115 5.13 -3.02 -7.08
CA GLY A 115 5.93 -4.22 -6.96
C GLY A 115 6.30 -4.58 -5.52
N ILE A 116 7.44 -5.27 -5.41
CA ILE A 116 8.00 -5.78 -4.16
C ILE A 116 9.35 -5.11 -3.95
N GLY A 117 9.56 -4.42 -2.83
CA GLY A 117 10.82 -3.72 -2.56
C GLY A 117 10.79 -2.92 -1.25
N THR A 118 11.98 -2.49 -0.80
CA THR A 118 12.14 -1.68 0.41
C THR A 118 11.93 -0.19 0.15
N GLN A 119 11.82 0.61 1.20
CA GLN A 119 11.60 2.07 1.13
C GLN A 119 12.69 2.83 0.37
N THR A 120 13.88 2.23 0.22
CA THR A 120 15.05 2.80 -0.46
C THR A 120 15.02 2.58 -1.96
N MET A 121 14.18 1.66 -2.46
CA MET A 121 14.10 1.35 -3.89
C MET A 121 13.06 2.25 -4.56
N TRP A 122 13.49 3.33 -5.21
CA TRP A 122 12.58 4.32 -5.81
C TRP A 122 11.56 3.68 -6.76
N SER A 123 11.99 2.78 -7.65
CA SER A 123 11.13 2.17 -8.67
C SER A 123 9.96 1.35 -8.08
N GLN A 124 10.04 0.93 -6.82
CA GLN A 124 8.96 0.25 -6.11
C GLN A 124 8.30 1.15 -5.06
N ALA A 125 9.09 1.79 -4.20
CA ALA A 125 8.58 2.53 -3.06
C ALA A 125 7.88 3.83 -3.46
N GLN A 126 8.35 4.54 -4.49
CA GLN A 126 7.85 5.87 -4.85
C GLN A 126 7.73 6.74 -3.58
N LEU A 127 6.53 7.26 -3.26
CA LEU A 127 6.29 8.08 -2.06
C LEU A 127 5.79 7.29 -0.84
N ASN A 128 5.90 5.96 -0.86
CA ASN A 128 5.74 5.11 0.32
C ASN A 128 7.06 5.08 1.11
N ALA A 129 7.19 5.92 2.12
CA ALA A 129 8.36 6.01 3.00
C ALA A 129 8.22 5.16 4.27
N ALA A 130 7.22 4.28 4.36
CA ALA A 130 7.05 3.37 5.49
C ALA A 130 8.23 2.41 5.60
N VAL A 131 8.63 2.13 6.85
CA VAL A 131 9.79 1.29 7.18
C VAL A 131 9.33 0.15 8.08
N SER A 132 9.51 -1.09 7.64
CA SER A 132 9.16 -2.25 8.46
C SER A 132 9.85 -2.24 9.82
N GLY A 133 9.10 -2.54 10.88
CA GLY A 133 9.57 -2.50 12.27
C GLY A 133 9.69 -1.10 12.88
N ALA A 134 9.40 -0.03 12.13
CA ALA A 134 9.38 1.31 12.67
C ALA A 134 8.28 1.50 13.70
N LYS A 135 8.52 2.44 14.62
CA LYS A 135 7.56 2.93 15.61
C LYS A 135 7.34 4.43 15.38
N SER A 136 6.44 5.04 16.16
CA SER A 136 6.16 6.48 16.10
C SER A 136 7.41 7.36 16.19
N SER A 137 8.43 6.94 16.96
CA SER A 137 9.71 7.64 17.07
C SER A 137 10.48 7.75 15.74
N GLY A 138 10.18 6.91 14.74
CA GLY A 138 10.79 6.96 13.41
C GLY A 138 10.08 7.87 12.40
N LEU A 139 8.86 8.35 12.70
CA LEU A 139 8.04 9.07 11.73
C LEU A 139 8.67 10.38 11.25
N ALA A 140 9.40 11.09 12.13
CA ALA A 140 10.10 12.32 11.74
C ALA A 140 11.13 12.06 10.62
N GLY A 141 11.88 10.95 10.72
CA GLY A 141 12.83 10.56 9.68
C GLY A 141 12.15 10.19 8.37
N GLN A 142 11.03 9.45 8.43
CA GLN A 142 10.26 9.10 7.23
C GLN A 142 9.64 10.33 6.56
N ALA A 143 9.19 11.32 7.33
CA ALA A 143 8.67 12.58 6.78
C ALA A 143 9.76 13.37 6.04
N LEU A 144 10.97 13.42 6.59
CA LEU A 144 12.12 14.05 5.92
C LEU A 144 12.50 13.31 4.63
N ASP A 145 12.53 11.98 4.66
CA ASP A 145 12.75 11.15 3.47
C ASP A 145 11.67 11.39 2.40
N LEU A 146 10.40 11.49 2.80
CA LEU A 146 9.30 11.79 1.89
C LEU A 146 9.47 13.16 1.22
N VAL A 147 9.83 14.20 1.98
CA VAL A 147 10.12 15.54 1.42
C VAL A 147 11.29 15.48 0.45
N HIS A 148 12.37 14.79 0.83
CA HIS A 148 13.54 14.60 -0.03
C HIS A 148 13.18 13.92 -1.34
N LYS A 149 12.36 12.86 -1.30
CA LYS A 149 11.86 12.16 -2.50
C LYS A 149 11.03 13.07 -3.40
N ILE A 150 10.09 13.85 -2.83
CA ILE A 150 9.27 14.81 -3.58
C ILE A 150 10.15 15.86 -4.29
N GLN A 151 11.23 16.32 -3.66
CA GLN A 151 12.13 17.32 -4.24
C GLN A 151 13.06 16.75 -5.32
N THR A 152 13.50 15.51 -5.16
CA THR A 152 14.47 14.87 -6.06
C THR A 152 13.81 14.15 -7.24
N HIS A 153 12.53 13.80 -7.13
CA HIS A 153 11.76 13.12 -8.15
C HIS A 153 10.46 13.90 -8.43
N PRO A 154 10.54 15.02 -9.17
CA PRO A 154 9.35 15.79 -9.54
C PRO A 154 8.42 14.99 -10.46
N GLN A 155 7.13 15.40 -10.47
CA GLN A 155 6.08 14.87 -11.35
C GLN A 155 6.41 15.01 -12.84
#